data_AF-H2XZI6-F1
#
_entry.id   AF-H2XZI6-F1
#
_cell.length_a   1.000
_cell.length_b   1.000
_cell.length_c   1.000
_cell.angle_alpha   90.00
_cell.angle_beta   90.00
_cell.angle_gamma   90.00
#
_symmetry.space_group_name_H-M   'P 1'
#
loop_
_entity.id
_entity.type
_entity.pdbx_description
1 polymer ?
#
loop_
_entity_poly.entity_id
_entity_poly.type
_entity_poly.pdbx_seq_one_letter_code
_entity_poly.pdbx_strand_id
1 'polypeptide(L)'
;RSIMKYCVLVLFLSCFCVVASEESSAKLILTKNILNSIITQGNDLAIEYNMYNIGDGVATDVELADSTLHDTDFELISGKMSVKWDRIQPGTNVTHVVVVRPLKSGAQNFTSAVVQYVASEDSEPKFGFSSEIGEVEILSLKEYNRLYAPHVVEWGMFGIWTIPSLLLPYMLYYNSKTKYTVKAKKN
;
A
#
# COMPACT_ATOMS: atom_id res chain seq x y z
N ARG A 1 -33.02 -39.93 -48.82
CA ARG A 1 -34.01 -39.66 -47.73
C ARG A 1 -33.37 -39.64 -46.32
N SER A 2 -32.28 -40.37 -46.06
CA SER A 2 -31.58 -40.38 -44.76
C SER A 2 -30.72 -39.13 -44.50
N ILE A 3 -29.97 -38.65 -45.50
CA ILE A 3 -29.08 -37.46 -45.40
C ILE A 3 -29.83 -36.17 -45.02
N MET A 4 -31.05 -36.00 -45.51
CA MET A 4 -31.89 -34.83 -45.18
C MET A 4 -32.34 -34.83 -43.71
N LYS A 5 -32.46 -36.01 -43.08
CA LYS A 5 -32.77 -36.13 -41.65
C LYS A 5 -31.56 -35.76 -40.77
N TYR A 6 -30.36 -36.14 -41.19
CA TYR A 6 -29.12 -35.75 -40.49
C TYR A 6 -28.81 -34.26 -40.64
N CYS A 7 -29.07 -33.66 -41.80
CA CYS A 7 -28.93 -32.21 -41.97
C CYS A 7 -29.91 -31.43 -41.09
N VAL A 8 -31.16 -31.88 -40.97
CA VAL A 8 -32.15 -31.24 -40.08
C VAL A 8 -31.76 -31.44 -38.60
N LEU A 9 -31.23 -32.60 -38.23
CA LEU A 9 -30.74 -32.86 -36.86
C LEU A 9 -29.53 -31.97 -36.50
N VAL A 10 -28.58 -31.79 -37.42
CA VAL A 10 -27.41 -30.91 -37.23
C VAL A 10 -27.84 -29.44 -37.17
N LEU A 11 -28.81 -29.02 -37.98
CA LEU A 11 -29.39 -27.67 -37.90
C LEU A 11 -30.11 -27.43 -36.58
N PHE A 12 -30.88 -28.42 -36.09
CA PHE A 12 -31.56 -28.36 -34.79
C PHE A 12 -30.56 -28.33 -33.62
N LEU A 13 -29.46 -29.08 -33.72
CA LEU A 13 -28.41 -29.12 -32.70
C LEU A 13 -27.57 -27.83 -32.69
N SER A 14 -27.35 -27.20 -33.86
CA SER A 14 -26.70 -25.89 -33.95
C SER A 14 -27.57 -24.74 -33.42
N CYS A 15 -28.90 -24.88 -33.50
CA CYS A 15 -29.85 -23.91 -32.96
C CYS A 15 -30.04 -24.05 -31.43
N PHE A 16 -29.65 -25.19 -30.86
CA PHE A 16 -29.65 -25.43 -29.41
C PHE A 16 -28.42 -24.87 -28.69
N CYS A 17 -27.46 -24.29 -29.43
CA CYS A 17 -26.55 -23.28 -28.87
C CYS A 17 -27.32 -21.97 -28.67
N VAL A 18 -28.42 -22.05 -27.91
CA VAL A 18 -29.01 -20.91 -27.25
C VAL A 18 -27.90 -20.37 -26.37
N VAL A 19 -27.46 -19.16 -26.71
CA VAL A 19 -26.60 -18.34 -25.88
C VAL A 19 -27.20 -18.36 -24.49
N ALA A 20 -26.57 -19.11 -23.58
CA ALA A 20 -26.76 -18.89 -22.16
C ALA A 20 -26.26 -17.47 -21.95
N SER A 21 -27.18 -16.52 -22.00
CA SER A 21 -26.90 -15.14 -21.70
C SER A 21 -26.68 -15.16 -20.19
N GLU A 22 -25.43 -15.39 -19.78
CA GLU A 22 -25.04 -15.05 -18.43
C GLU A 22 -25.43 -13.59 -18.25
N GLU A 23 -26.40 -13.34 -17.38
CA GLU A 23 -26.77 -11.99 -16.99
C GLU A 23 -25.46 -11.27 -16.63
N SER A 24 -25.14 -10.20 -17.37
CA SER A 24 -23.90 -9.47 -17.18
C SER A 24 -23.93 -8.80 -15.80
N SER A 25 -23.45 -9.51 -14.78
CA SER A 25 -23.37 -9.02 -13.41
C SER A 25 -21.97 -8.49 -13.16
N ALA A 26 -21.89 -7.31 -12.55
CA ALA A 26 -20.62 -6.83 -12.02
C ALA A 26 -20.19 -7.69 -10.82
N LYS A 27 -18.87 -7.82 -10.63
CA LYS A 27 -18.27 -8.43 -9.45
C LYS A 27 -17.01 -7.66 -9.12
N LEU A 28 -17.05 -6.94 -7.99
CA LEU A 28 -15.92 -6.13 -7.53
C LEU A 28 -15.06 -6.91 -6.54
N ILE A 29 -13.74 -6.83 -6.75
CA ILE A 29 -12.73 -7.20 -5.75
C ILE A 29 -12.17 -5.91 -5.18
N LEU A 30 -12.06 -5.83 -3.85
CA LEU A 30 -11.48 -4.70 -3.14
C LEU A 30 -10.22 -5.16 -2.39
N THR A 31 -9.13 -4.42 -2.52
CA THR A 31 -7.88 -4.65 -1.80
C THR A 31 -7.49 -3.39 -1.06
N LYS A 32 -7.14 -3.55 0.23
CA LYS A 32 -6.66 -2.50 1.12
C LYS A 32 -5.19 -2.75 1.43
N ASN A 33 -4.34 -1.76 1.17
CA ASN A 33 -2.90 -1.81 1.40
C ASN A 33 -2.45 -0.59 2.20
N ILE A 34 -1.50 -0.77 3.12
CA ILE A 34 -0.76 0.34 3.74
C ILE A 34 0.54 0.52 2.96
N LEU A 35 0.79 1.74 2.46
CA LEU A 35 1.95 2.02 1.63
C LEU A 35 3.22 2.30 2.45
N ASN A 36 3.06 2.69 3.72
CA ASN A 36 4.18 3.00 4.61
C ASN A 36 4.81 1.72 5.19
N SER A 37 6.14 1.64 5.17
CA SER A 37 6.88 0.54 5.79
C SER A 37 7.02 0.66 7.31
N ILE A 38 7.05 1.90 7.82
CA ILE A 38 7.11 2.20 9.25
C ILE A 38 6.06 3.25 9.56
N ILE A 39 5.23 2.96 10.55
CA ILE A 39 4.11 3.81 10.95
C ILE A 39 4.45 4.44 12.29
N THR A 40 4.31 5.76 12.35
CA THR A 40 4.73 6.56 13.48
C THR A 40 3.68 7.60 13.81
N GLN A 41 3.52 7.83 15.10
CA GLN A 41 2.67 8.90 15.60
C GLN A 41 3.11 10.25 15.02
N GLY A 42 2.16 11.01 14.49
CA GLY A 42 2.39 12.34 13.94
C GLY A 42 2.95 12.39 12.52
N ASN A 43 3.23 11.24 11.89
CA ASN A 43 3.66 11.17 10.50
C ASN A 43 2.54 10.65 9.58
N ASP A 44 2.63 11.00 8.31
CA ASP A 44 1.58 10.69 7.33
C ASP A 44 1.57 9.20 6.98
N LEU A 45 0.39 8.60 7.10
CA LEU A 45 0.06 7.22 6.78
C LEU A 45 -0.85 7.20 5.54
N ALA A 46 -0.34 6.61 4.46
CA ALA A 46 -1.08 6.43 3.22
C ALA A 46 -1.68 5.03 3.14
N ILE A 47 -2.99 4.99 2.95
CA ILE A 47 -3.78 3.76 2.79
C ILE A 47 -4.35 3.78 1.38
N GLU A 48 -4.05 2.73 0.63
CA GLU A 48 -4.50 2.52 -0.74
C GLU A 48 -5.66 1.52 -0.75
N TYR A 49 -6.74 1.92 -1.41
CA TYR A 49 -7.89 1.07 -1.75
C TYR A 49 -7.91 0.87 -3.25
N ASN A 50 -7.78 -0.37 -3.69
CA ASN A 50 -7.84 -0.75 -5.09
C ASN A 50 -9.06 -1.61 -5.34
N MET A 51 -9.93 -1.17 -6.24
CA MET A 51 -11.11 -1.90 -6.66
C MET A 51 -10.96 -2.34 -8.11
N TYR A 52 -11.26 -3.61 -8.37
CA TYR A 52 -11.22 -4.17 -9.72
C TYR A 52 -12.52 -4.89 -10.06
N ASN A 53 -13.11 -4.57 -11.21
CA ASN A 53 -14.29 -5.26 -11.69
C ASN A 53 -13.90 -6.48 -12.53
N ILE A 54 -14.09 -7.67 -11.96
CA ILE A 54 -13.86 -8.96 -12.63
C ILE A 54 -15.13 -9.54 -13.26
N GLY A 55 -16.27 -8.89 -13.10
CA GLY A 55 -17.52 -9.31 -13.73
C GLY A 55 -17.67 -8.78 -15.14
N ASP A 56 -18.59 -9.39 -15.89
CA ASP A 56 -18.91 -8.99 -17.26
C ASP A 56 -19.91 -7.81 -17.32
N GLY A 57 -20.51 -7.44 -16.18
CA GLY A 57 -21.42 -6.30 -16.03
C GLY A 57 -20.78 -5.03 -15.48
N VAL A 58 -21.41 -3.88 -15.72
CA VAL A 58 -20.99 -2.59 -15.17
C VAL A 58 -21.45 -2.46 -13.72
N ALA A 59 -20.53 -2.20 -12.79
CA ALA A 59 -20.92 -1.86 -11.41
C ALA A 59 -21.39 -0.41 -11.38
N THR A 60 -22.55 -0.14 -10.77
CA THR A 60 -23.12 1.21 -10.64
C THR A 60 -23.33 1.56 -9.17
N ASP A 61 -23.40 2.87 -8.87
CA ASP A 61 -23.56 3.41 -7.51
C ASP A 61 -22.58 2.77 -6.51
N VAL A 62 -21.29 2.81 -6.85
CA VAL A 62 -20.24 2.19 -6.04
C VAL A 62 -19.86 3.16 -4.93
N GLU A 63 -20.07 2.76 -3.68
CA GLU A 63 -19.69 3.53 -2.49
C GLU A 63 -18.66 2.75 -1.67
N LEU A 64 -17.50 3.33 -1.45
CA LEU A 64 -16.48 2.82 -0.53
C LEU A 64 -16.55 3.61 0.78
N ALA A 65 -16.64 2.90 1.90
CA ALA A 65 -16.55 3.49 3.23
C ALA A 65 -15.64 2.65 4.14
N ASP A 66 -14.76 3.32 4.88
CA ASP A 66 -13.90 2.68 5.87
C ASP A 66 -14.19 3.26 7.26
N SER A 67 -14.65 2.40 8.18
CA SER A 67 -14.98 2.77 9.56
C SER A 67 -13.78 2.70 10.51
N THR A 68 -12.61 2.23 10.07
CA THR A 68 -11.41 2.09 10.94
C THR A 68 -10.76 3.41 11.30
N LEU A 69 -10.98 4.44 10.49
CA LEU A 69 -10.30 5.74 10.56
C LEU A 69 -11.17 6.75 11.29
N HIS A 70 -11.23 6.63 12.61
CA HIS A 70 -11.95 7.58 13.46
C HIS A 70 -11.14 8.87 13.67
N ASP A 71 -11.81 10.02 13.60
CA ASP A 71 -11.21 11.36 13.83
C ASP A 71 -10.57 11.54 15.21
N THR A 72 -10.88 10.64 16.17
CA THR A 72 -10.31 10.62 17.52
C THR A 72 -8.88 10.11 17.58
N ASP A 73 -8.51 9.23 16.64
CA ASP A 73 -7.21 8.54 16.63
C ASP A 73 -6.39 8.90 15.38
N PHE A 74 -7.07 9.39 14.34
CA PHE A 74 -6.47 9.79 13.08
C PHE A 74 -6.95 11.18 12.65
N GLU A 75 -6.02 12.00 12.15
CA GLU A 75 -6.32 13.27 11.49
C GLU A 75 -6.32 13.05 9.97
N LEU A 76 -7.39 13.44 9.29
CA LEU A 76 -7.46 13.39 7.83
C LEU A 76 -6.62 14.50 7.20
N ILE A 77 -5.56 14.13 6.47
CA ILE A 77 -4.69 15.08 5.75
C ILE A 77 -5.14 15.23 4.30
N SER A 78 -5.43 14.12 3.62
CA SER A 78 -5.83 14.12 2.22
C SER A 78 -6.73 12.94 1.86
N GLY A 79 -7.61 13.16 0.89
CA GLY A 79 -8.60 12.18 0.44
C GLY A 79 -9.94 12.31 1.16
N LYS A 80 -10.74 11.25 1.09
CA LYS A 80 -12.07 11.17 1.72
C LYS A 80 -12.27 9.78 2.30
N MET A 81 -12.87 9.69 3.49
CA MET A 81 -13.18 8.42 4.16
C MET A 81 -14.32 7.65 3.48
N SER A 82 -15.24 8.39 2.84
CA SER A 82 -16.29 7.83 1.98
C SER A 82 -16.21 8.47 0.59
N VAL A 83 -16.18 7.63 -0.44
CA VAL A 83 -16.16 8.03 -1.84
C VAL A 83 -17.19 7.24 -2.62
N LYS A 84 -17.85 7.94 -3.55
CA LYS A 84 -18.79 7.36 -4.50
C LYS A 84 -18.27 7.47 -5.92
N TRP A 85 -18.50 6.42 -6.71
CA TRP A 85 -18.27 6.38 -8.15
C TRP A 85 -19.55 5.98 -8.86
N ASP A 86 -19.89 6.71 -9.92
CA ASP A 86 -21.12 6.46 -10.67
C ASP A 86 -21.11 5.09 -11.35
N ARG A 87 -19.95 4.69 -11.90
CA ARG A 87 -19.80 3.44 -12.64
C ARG A 87 -18.36 2.92 -12.68
N ILE A 88 -18.19 1.60 -12.66
CA ILE A 88 -16.93 0.90 -12.91
C ILE A 88 -17.17 -0.14 -14.02
N GLN A 89 -16.50 0.03 -15.15
CA GLN A 89 -16.65 -0.84 -16.32
C GLN A 89 -16.04 -2.23 -16.08
N PRO A 90 -16.53 -3.28 -16.78
CA PRO A 90 -15.90 -4.60 -16.78
C PRO A 90 -14.41 -4.52 -17.11
N GLY A 91 -13.57 -5.25 -16.36
CA GLY A 91 -12.12 -5.29 -16.58
C GLY A 91 -11.38 -3.98 -16.28
N THR A 92 -12.00 -3.03 -15.58
CA THR A 92 -11.37 -1.76 -15.17
C THR A 92 -11.12 -1.71 -13.66
N ASN A 93 -10.09 -0.97 -13.27
CA ASN A 93 -9.75 -0.73 -11.87
C ASN A 93 -9.92 0.75 -11.49
N VAL A 94 -10.23 0.99 -10.22
CA VAL A 94 -10.26 2.31 -9.61
C VAL A 94 -9.44 2.26 -8.34
N THR A 95 -8.56 3.24 -8.18
CA THR A 95 -7.68 3.36 -7.01
C THR A 95 -8.03 4.63 -6.26
N HIS A 96 -8.19 4.51 -4.95
CA HIS A 96 -8.40 5.61 -4.02
C HIS A 96 -7.34 5.57 -2.94
N VAL A 97 -6.69 6.71 -2.70
CA VAL A 97 -5.67 6.82 -1.65
C VAL A 97 -6.15 7.82 -0.62
N VAL A 98 -6.05 7.40 0.63
CA VAL A 98 -6.37 8.20 1.79
C VAL A 98 -5.08 8.42 2.58
N VAL A 99 -4.81 9.67 2.93
CA VAL A 99 -3.68 10.03 3.78
C VAL A 99 -4.20 10.53 5.11
N VAL A 100 -3.89 9.79 6.17
CA VAL A 100 -4.23 10.13 7.55
C VAL A 100 -2.97 10.29 8.37
N ARG A 101 -3.05 11.01 9.48
CA ARG A 101 -1.96 11.14 10.45
C ARG A 101 -2.40 10.54 11.78
N PRO A 102 -1.73 9.49 12.29
CA PRO A 102 -2.07 8.92 13.59
C PRO A 102 -1.74 9.90 14.72
N LEU A 103 -2.71 10.15 15.59
CA LEU A 103 -2.58 11.07 16.73
C LEU A 103 -2.05 10.37 17.98
N LYS A 104 -2.24 9.05 18.08
CA LYS A 104 -1.81 8.22 19.21
C LYS A 104 -0.90 7.10 18.75
N SER A 105 0.04 6.73 19.61
CA SER A 105 0.85 5.52 19.46
C SER A 105 0.16 4.33 20.12
N GLY A 106 0.41 3.13 19.61
CA GLY A 106 -0.15 1.89 20.14
C GLY A 106 -0.56 0.94 19.02
N ALA A 107 -1.02 -0.25 19.43
CA ALA A 107 -1.55 -1.23 18.50
C ALA A 107 -2.96 -0.82 18.06
N GLN A 108 -3.17 -0.71 16.74
CA GLN A 108 -4.44 -0.30 16.14
C GLN A 108 -4.90 -1.37 15.15
N ASN A 109 -6.20 -1.69 15.19
CA ASN A 109 -6.79 -2.66 14.28
C ASN A 109 -7.26 -1.99 13.00
N PHE A 110 -6.65 -2.38 11.88
CA PHE A 110 -7.07 -2.01 10.53
C PHE A 110 -7.94 -3.12 9.95
N THR A 111 -9.24 -3.05 10.27
CA THR A 111 -10.27 -3.94 9.71
C THR A 111 -10.57 -3.63 8.24
N SER A 112 -11.38 -4.49 7.61
CA SER A 112 -11.79 -4.36 6.22
C SER A 112 -12.64 -3.10 5.98
N ALA A 113 -12.39 -2.43 4.86
CA ALA A 113 -13.30 -1.44 4.30
C ALA A 113 -14.50 -2.13 3.62
N VAL A 114 -15.63 -1.42 3.58
CA VAL A 114 -16.87 -1.91 2.98
C VAL A 114 -17.10 -1.18 1.67
N VAL A 115 -17.41 -1.94 0.62
CA VAL A 115 -17.90 -1.39 -0.64
C VAL A 115 -19.35 -1.82 -0.87
N GLN A 116 -20.21 -0.86 -1.17
CA GLN A 116 -21.58 -1.10 -1.61
C GLN A 116 -21.67 -0.81 -3.10
N TYR A 117 -22.32 -1.67 -3.88
CA TYR A 117 -22.52 -1.43 -5.31
C TYR A 117 -23.75 -2.16 -5.85
N VAL A 118 -24.30 -1.67 -6.96
CA VAL A 118 -25.38 -2.32 -7.70
C VAL A 118 -24.77 -3.06 -8.90
N ALA A 119 -25.05 -4.36 -9.00
CA ALA A 119 -24.36 -5.26 -9.94
C ALA A 119 -25.01 -5.33 -11.33
N SER A 120 -26.29 -4.98 -11.43
CA SER A 120 -27.12 -4.88 -12.64
C SER A 120 -28.27 -3.91 -12.34
N GLU A 121 -28.86 -3.27 -13.36
CA GLU A 121 -29.82 -2.15 -13.22
C GLU A 121 -31.02 -2.46 -12.31
N ASP A 122 -31.46 -3.72 -12.22
CA ASP A 122 -32.59 -4.17 -11.40
C ASP A 122 -32.19 -5.00 -10.16
N SER A 123 -30.90 -5.03 -9.82
CA SER A 123 -30.39 -5.83 -8.70
C SER A 123 -30.36 -5.08 -7.37
N GLU A 124 -30.55 -5.80 -6.26
CA GLU A 124 -30.33 -5.25 -4.93
C GLU A 124 -28.87 -4.85 -4.70
N PRO A 125 -28.59 -3.82 -3.87
CA PRO A 125 -27.22 -3.44 -3.52
C PRO A 125 -26.46 -4.60 -2.89
N LYS A 126 -25.28 -4.90 -3.43
CA LYS A 126 -24.35 -5.91 -2.91
C LYS A 126 -23.29 -5.25 -2.06
N PHE A 127 -22.88 -5.94 -1.00
CA PHE A 127 -21.78 -5.53 -0.14
C PHE A 127 -20.55 -6.39 -0.42
N GLY A 128 -19.39 -5.74 -0.53
CA GLY A 128 -18.07 -6.36 -0.60
C GLY A 128 -17.18 -5.86 0.54
N PHE A 129 -16.20 -6.66 0.90
CA PHE A 129 -15.22 -6.32 1.94
C PHE A 129 -13.82 -6.33 1.35
N SER A 130 -12.97 -5.43 1.83
CA SER A 130 -11.55 -5.43 1.49
C SER A 130 -10.80 -6.54 2.23
N SER A 131 -9.55 -6.75 1.84
CA SER A 131 -8.57 -7.40 2.71
C SER A 131 -8.51 -6.71 4.09
N GLU A 132 -8.44 -7.53 5.13
CA GLU A 132 -8.10 -7.09 6.48
C GLU A 132 -6.58 -7.11 6.65
N ILE A 133 -6.02 -6.05 7.23
CA ILE A 133 -4.58 -5.98 7.52
C ILE A 133 -4.31 -6.52 8.92
N GLY A 134 -5.26 -6.31 9.85
CA GLY A 134 -5.17 -6.75 11.23
C GLY A 134 -4.58 -5.69 12.15
N GLU A 135 -3.98 -6.14 13.25
CA GLU A 135 -3.35 -5.27 14.23
C GLU A 135 -2.00 -4.77 13.73
N VAL A 136 -1.85 -3.45 13.69
CA VAL A 136 -0.61 -2.78 13.27
C VAL A 136 -0.14 -1.86 14.39
N GLU A 137 1.13 -1.98 14.74
CA GLU A 137 1.74 -1.18 15.79
C GLU A 137 2.17 0.20 15.25
N ILE A 138 1.60 1.25 15.84
CA ILE A 138 1.97 2.64 15.57
C ILE A 138 3.01 3.05 16.61
N LEU A 139 4.26 3.22 16.15
CA LEU A 139 5.36 3.57 17.03
C LEU A 139 5.23 5.01 17.53
N SER A 140 5.55 5.24 18.81
CA SER A 140 5.75 6.61 19.29
C SER A 140 6.97 7.24 18.62
N LEU A 141 6.99 8.57 18.50
CA LEU A 141 8.15 9.29 17.95
C LEU A 141 9.44 8.97 18.73
N LYS A 142 9.33 8.74 20.04
CA LYS A 142 10.45 8.37 20.90
C LYS A 142 10.99 6.97 20.57
N GLU A 143 10.12 5.99 20.39
CA GLU A 143 10.52 4.63 20.04
C GLU A 143 11.10 4.57 18.63
N TYR A 144 10.50 5.28 17.69
CA TYR A 144 11.04 5.42 16.35
C TYR A 144 12.45 5.97 16.37
N ASN A 145 12.68 7.08 17.08
CA ASN A 145 14.01 7.66 17.20
C ASN A 145 15.01 6.71 17.87
N ARG A 146 14.57 5.90 18.85
CA ARG A 146 15.45 4.91 19.50
C ARG A 146 15.85 3.77 18.55
N LEU A 147 14.97 3.36 17.65
CA LEU A 147 15.17 2.18 16.79
C LEU A 147 15.79 2.53 15.43
N TYR A 148 15.43 3.69 14.87
CA TYR A 148 15.71 4.05 13.48
C TYR A 148 16.44 5.38 13.31
N ALA A 149 16.72 6.15 14.38
CA ALA A 149 17.47 7.38 14.20
C ALA A 149 18.90 7.09 13.72
N PRO A 150 19.40 7.81 12.70
CA PRO A 150 20.75 7.59 12.17
C PRO A 150 21.86 8.11 13.09
N HIS A 151 21.52 8.75 14.23
CA HIS A 151 22.45 9.29 15.24
C HIS A 151 23.65 10.07 14.65
N VAL A 152 23.41 10.79 13.55
CA VAL A 152 24.49 11.42 12.76
C VAL A 152 25.24 12.47 13.56
N VAL A 153 24.54 13.19 14.43
CA VAL A 153 25.13 14.24 15.28
C VAL A 153 26.04 13.60 16.32
N GLU A 154 25.59 12.52 16.96
CA GLU A 154 26.36 11.75 17.95
C GLU A 154 27.61 11.13 17.31
N TRP A 155 27.48 10.52 16.13
CA TRP A 155 28.61 10.02 15.36
C TRP A 155 29.56 11.14 14.93
N GLY A 156 29.03 12.30 14.55
CA GLY A 156 29.83 13.49 14.23
C GLY A 156 30.63 13.98 15.43
N MET A 157 30.00 14.13 16.59
CA MET A 157 30.67 14.54 17.84
C MET A 157 31.74 13.52 18.25
N PHE A 158 31.44 12.22 18.18
CA PHE A 158 32.40 11.16 18.43
C PHE A 158 33.60 11.23 17.47
N GLY A 159 33.35 11.48 16.19
CA GLY A 159 34.39 11.70 15.19
C GLY A 159 35.31 12.86 15.58
N ILE A 160 34.74 14.01 15.97
CA ILE A 160 35.51 15.19 16.36
C ILE A 160 36.35 14.90 17.63
N TRP A 161 35.80 14.21 18.63
CA TRP A 161 36.51 13.91 19.88
C TRP A 161 37.61 12.86 19.76
N THR A 162 37.53 11.98 18.76
CA THR A 162 38.60 10.99 18.51
C THR A 162 39.76 11.54 17.70
N ILE A 163 39.58 12.67 16.98
CA ILE A 163 40.63 13.29 16.17
C ILE A 163 41.90 13.60 16.97
N PRO A 164 41.89 14.27 18.13
CA PRO A 164 43.13 14.56 18.86
C PRO A 164 43.92 13.30 19.23
N SER A 165 43.22 12.23 19.63
CA SER A 165 43.81 10.95 20.00
C SER A 165 44.47 10.22 18.80
N LEU A 166 43.95 10.44 17.58
CA LEU A 166 44.50 9.85 16.35
C LEU A 166 45.57 10.75 15.70
N LEU A 167 45.32 12.06 15.66
CA LEU A 167 46.11 13.04 14.93
C LEU A 167 47.45 13.33 15.65
N LEU A 168 47.45 13.43 16.99
CA LEU A 168 48.67 13.72 17.75
C LEU A 168 49.73 12.61 17.61
N PRO A 169 49.44 11.32 17.85
CA PRO A 169 50.41 10.25 17.64
C PRO A 169 50.86 10.13 16.18
N TYR A 170 49.93 10.32 15.23
CA TYR A 170 50.26 10.30 13.80
C TYR A 170 51.25 11.41 13.43
N MET A 171 51.02 12.64 13.89
CA MET A 171 51.95 13.76 13.64
C MET A 171 53.33 13.48 14.23
N LEU A 172 53.39 12.96 15.47
CA LEU A 172 54.66 12.60 16.11
C LEU A 172 55.40 11.50 15.31
N TYR A 173 54.69 10.46 14.89
CA TYR A 173 55.25 9.39 14.07
C TYR A 173 55.74 9.90 12.72
N TYR A 174 54.93 10.68 12.01
CA TYR A 174 55.26 11.21 10.69
C TYR A 174 56.54 12.07 10.75
N ASN A 175 56.61 12.97 11.73
CA ASN A 175 57.78 13.81 11.97
C ASN A 175 59.03 12.96 12.28
N SER A 176 58.89 11.92 13.11
CA SER A 176 59.97 10.98 13.42
C SER A 176 60.46 10.24 12.17
N LYS A 177 59.56 9.59 11.44
CA LYS A 177 59.89 8.81 10.23
C LYS A 177 60.63 9.65 9.21
N THR A 178 60.12 10.85 8.91
CA THR A 178 60.71 11.74 7.89
C THR A 178 62.13 12.17 8.27
N LYS A 179 62.38 12.41 9.55
CA LYS A 179 63.73 12.76 10.06
C LYS A 179 64.74 11.63 9.87
N TYR A 180 64.37 10.38 10.12
CA TYR A 180 65.30 9.25 10.04
C TYR A 180 65.47 8.68 8.62
N THR A 181 64.47 8.76 7.76
CA THR A 181 64.58 8.32 6.36
C THR A 181 65.41 9.29 5.50
N VAL A 182 65.31 10.60 5.73
CA VAL A 182 66.14 11.60 5.03
C VAL A 182 67.61 11.47 5.41
N LYS A 183 67.92 11.19 6.69
CA LYS A 183 69.29 10.93 7.12
C LYS A 183 69.87 9.65 6.53
N ALA A 184 69.07 8.59 6.43
CA ALA A 184 69.52 7.32 5.84
C ALA A 184 69.82 7.41 4.33
N LYS A 185 69.22 8.36 3.59
CA LYS A 185 69.52 8.60 2.17
C LYS A 185 70.72 9.52 1.90
N LYS A 186 71.19 10.24 2.92
CA LYS A 186 72.29 11.22 2.79
C LYS A 186 73.66 10.63 3.13
N ASN A 187 73.68 9.44 3.72
CA ASN A 187 74.87 8.61 3.92
C ASN A 187 74.94 7.55 2.81
#